data_AF-A0A5B8MFW9-F1
#
_entry.id   AF-A0A5B8MFW9-F1
#
_cell.length_a   1.000
_cell.length_b   1.000
_cell.length_c   1.000
_cell.angle_alpha   90.00
_cell.angle_beta   90.00
_cell.angle_gamma   90.00
#
_symmetry.space_group_name_H-M   'P 1'
#
loop_
_entity.id
_entity.type
_entity.pdbx_description
1 polymer ?
#
loop_
_entity_poly.entity_id
_entity_poly.type
_entity_poly.pdbx_seq_one_letter_code
_entity_poly.pdbx_strand_id
1 'polypeptide(L)'
;MERRRSKGEESGSGEAERGGAEAETAERGPEGRSSLFKRAVQATLFTVRAASDGVSSARKVPLKRRIQTFWLLTWLVGLFLLPLLVLPLCAFLIFATPLSPLVIGYITWLGFIDKSARTGTRKRVLSGAFIWNHIRDYFPMALVKTADIEPNRSYVFGYHPHGVISMGAVINFATFATGFDKKFPGVNVHLLTLASNFYIPLCREWILGMGLCDASKETCHNILKKGKGESIMLAVGGAEESLDSHPGSYKLTLKERKGFVRVALKAGASLVPVMSFGETELWSALPNPDGSRIRYFQQEMKKLLKFTVPFFHGRGVFNYNFGLMPFRRPIHSVVGEPIYIDAPYDISTDEGRDKVDEVHALYIARLKELFEKHKKDYGISSSLVIK
;
A
#
# COMPACT_ATOMS: atom_id res chain seq x y z
N MET A 1 60.66 35.35 -34.73
CA MET A 1 62.11 35.28 -34.97
C MET A 1 62.65 34.13 -34.13
N GLU A 2 63.13 33.01 -34.69
CA GLU A 2 64.37 32.82 -35.48
C GLU A 2 65.49 32.28 -34.55
N ARG A 3 65.76 30.96 -34.58
CA ARG A 3 66.95 30.28 -35.17
C ARG A 3 68.28 30.62 -34.45
N ARG A 4 69.25 29.72 -34.19
CA ARG A 4 69.66 28.49 -34.92
C ARG A 4 70.69 27.64 -34.11
N ARG A 5 70.60 26.30 -34.24
CA ARG A 5 71.65 25.27 -34.51
C ARG A 5 73.07 25.32 -33.90
N SER A 6 73.55 24.14 -33.46
CA SER A 6 74.58 23.30 -34.14
C SER A 6 74.63 21.86 -33.54
N LYS A 7 74.48 20.77 -34.33
CA LYS A 7 75.51 19.80 -34.84
C LYS A 7 76.13 18.86 -33.77
N GLY A 8 76.46 17.59 -34.03
CA GLY A 8 76.37 16.70 -35.23
C GLY A 8 76.00 15.24 -34.83
N GLU A 9 75.63 14.34 -35.75
CA GLU A 9 76.50 13.30 -36.38
C GLU A 9 76.99 12.21 -35.37
N GLU A 10 77.04 10.89 -35.59
CA GLU A 10 76.56 9.89 -36.58
C GLU A 10 76.88 8.46 -36.00
N SER A 11 76.47 7.26 -36.49
CA SER A 11 75.47 6.75 -37.46
C SER A 11 75.30 5.20 -37.30
N GLY A 12 74.30 4.59 -37.98
CA GLY A 12 74.11 3.12 -38.13
C GLY A 12 73.10 2.46 -37.17
N SER A 13 72.42 1.35 -37.49
CA SER A 13 72.13 0.69 -38.79
C SER A 13 71.17 -0.50 -38.56
N GLY A 14 70.16 -0.69 -39.42
CA GLY A 14 69.24 -1.84 -39.39
C GLY A 14 68.21 -1.83 -38.24
N GLU A 15 67.09 -2.55 -38.32
CA GLU A 15 66.44 -3.20 -39.45
C GLU A 15 64.94 -3.31 -39.12
N ALA A 16 64.07 -3.53 -40.11
CA ALA A 16 62.62 -3.49 -39.91
C ALA A 16 62.06 -4.85 -39.45
N GLU A 17 61.23 -4.89 -38.41
CA GLU A 17 60.32 -6.02 -38.23
C GLU A 17 58.96 -5.62 -37.62
N ARG A 18 57.91 -6.34 -38.04
CA ARG A 18 56.51 -6.12 -37.64
C ARG A 18 56.06 -7.22 -36.67
N GLY A 19 55.47 -6.81 -35.55
CA GLY A 19 54.71 -7.67 -34.65
C GLY A 19 54.39 -6.87 -33.39
N GLY A 20 53.26 -7.04 -32.72
CA GLY A 20 52.09 -7.87 -32.97
C GLY A 20 51.19 -7.69 -31.75
N ALA A 21 49.92 -7.33 -31.93
CA ALA A 21 49.05 -7.03 -30.79
C ALA A 21 48.56 -8.34 -30.14
N GLU A 22 49.14 -8.71 -29.00
CA GLU A 22 48.60 -9.80 -28.16
C GLU A 22 47.67 -9.25 -27.09
N ALA A 23 46.48 -9.85 -27.00
CA ALA A 23 45.47 -9.50 -26.02
C ALA A 23 45.71 -10.23 -24.71
N GLU A 24 45.78 -9.48 -23.61
CA GLU A 24 46.01 -10.00 -22.26
C GLU A 24 44.78 -10.78 -21.74
N THR A 25 44.67 -12.06 -22.12
CA THR A 25 43.69 -12.99 -21.55
C THR A 25 44.15 -13.51 -20.19
N ALA A 26 43.61 -12.93 -19.11
CA ALA A 26 43.90 -13.36 -17.74
C ALA A 26 43.34 -14.78 -17.45
N GLU A 27 44.16 -15.81 -17.65
CA GLU A 27 43.86 -17.17 -17.20
C GLU A 27 43.73 -17.25 -15.67
N ARG A 28 42.50 -17.43 -15.19
CA ARG A 28 42.26 -17.74 -13.77
C ARG A 28 42.66 -19.20 -13.49
N GLY A 29 43.85 -19.37 -12.93
CA GLY A 29 44.40 -20.66 -12.54
C GLY A 29 43.51 -21.51 -11.61
N PRO A 30 43.79 -22.82 -11.49
CA PRO A 30 42.90 -23.81 -10.86
C PRO A 30 42.55 -23.50 -9.40
N GLU A 31 43.44 -22.87 -8.64
CA GLU A 31 43.20 -22.46 -7.25
C GLU A 31 42.07 -21.42 -7.11
N GLY A 32 41.95 -20.50 -8.07
CA GLY A 32 40.90 -19.49 -8.10
C GLY A 32 39.51 -20.10 -8.30
N ARG A 33 39.40 -21.15 -9.14
CA ARG A 33 38.16 -21.93 -9.29
C ARG A 33 37.82 -22.72 -8.03
N SER A 34 38.80 -23.35 -7.39
CA SER A 34 38.63 -24.08 -6.12
C SER A 34 38.12 -23.16 -4.99
N SER A 35 38.69 -21.95 -4.86
CA SER A 35 38.26 -20.92 -3.92
C SER A 35 36.79 -20.49 -4.14
N LEU A 36 36.43 -20.16 -5.39
CA LEU A 36 35.06 -19.75 -5.74
C LEU A 36 34.05 -20.89 -5.51
N PHE A 37 34.41 -22.13 -5.87
CA PHE A 37 33.58 -23.31 -5.62
C PHE A 37 33.33 -23.55 -4.12
N LYS A 38 34.37 -23.48 -3.28
CA LYS A 38 34.23 -23.60 -1.82
C LYS A 38 33.31 -22.52 -1.25
N ARG A 39 33.44 -21.26 -1.68
CA ARG A 39 32.56 -20.16 -1.25
C ARG A 39 31.11 -20.36 -1.70
N ALA A 40 30.88 -20.84 -2.92
CA ALA A 40 29.54 -21.17 -3.41
C ALA A 40 28.90 -22.32 -2.61
N VAL A 41 29.63 -23.42 -2.39
CA VAL A 41 29.17 -24.55 -1.57
C VAL A 41 28.85 -24.10 -0.14
N GLN A 42 29.69 -23.27 0.48
CA GLN A 42 29.47 -22.77 1.83
C GLN A 42 28.26 -21.82 1.93
N ALA A 43 28.02 -20.98 0.92
CA ALA A 43 26.81 -20.16 0.83
C ALA A 43 25.54 -21.00 0.65
N THR A 44 25.59 -22.06 -0.19
CA THR A 44 24.49 -23.01 -0.36
C THR A 44 24.21 -23.78 0.94
N LEU A 45 25.24 -24.29 1.62
CA LEU A 45 25.10 -24.99 2.91
C LEU A 45 24.54 -24.09 4.01
N PHE A 46 24.97 -22.83 4.07
CA PHE A 46 24.39 -21.84 4.99
C PHE A 46 22.91 -21.60 4.70
N THR A 47 22.54 -21.45 3.42
CA THR A 47 21.14 -21.28 2.99
C THR A 47 20.28 -22.50 3.31
N VAL A 48 20.80 -23.72 3.10
CA VAL A 48 20.12 -24.98 3.44
C VAL A 48 19.94 -25.15 4.95
N ARG A 49 20.95 -24.82 5.77
CA ARG A 49 20.81 -24.80 7.23
C ARG A 49 19.77 -23.77 7.68
N ALA A 50 19.86 -22.53 7.23
CA ALA A 50 18.90 -21.48 7.57
C ALA A 50 17.45 -21.84 7.17
N ALA A 51 17.27 -22.53 6.04
CA ALA A 51 15.97 -23.07 5.64
C ALA A 51 15.50 -24.21 6.56
N SER A 52 16.37 -25.17 6.89
CA SER A 52 16.08 -26.28 7.81
C SER A 52 15.71 -25.80 9.22
N ASP A 53 16.48 -24.85 9.75
CA ASP A 53 16.24 -24.23 11.07
C ASP A 53 14.94 -23.39 11.08
N GLY A 54 14.63 -22.72 9.96
CA GLY A 54 13.32 -22.07 9.76
C GLY A 54 12.16 -23.07 9.75
N VAL A 55 12.31 -24.21 9.07
CA VAL A 55 11.28 -25.28 9.03
C VAL A 55 11.09 -25.95 10.39
N SER A 56 12.16 -26.23 11.12
CA SER A 56 12.08 -26.83 12.46
C SER A 56 11.48 -25.85 13.49
N SER A 57 11.81 -24.56 13.39
CA SER A 57 11.18 -23.49 14.17
C SER A 57 9.69 -23.32 13.83
N ALA A 58 9.31 -23.36 12.55
CA ALA A 58 7.93 -23.25 12.11
C ALA A 58 7.02 -24.38 12.65
N ARG A 59 7.56 -25.59 12.86
CA ARG A 59 6.80 -26.71 13.48
C ARG A 59 6.43 -26.43 14.96
N LYS A 60 7.25 -25.67 15.68
CA LYS A 60 6.99 -25.26 17.08
C LYS A 60 5.91 -24.18 17.22
N VAL A 61 5.48 -23.56 16.11
CA VAL A 61 4.41 -22.55 16.12
C VAL A 61 3.03 -23.23 16.24
N PRO A 62 2.13 -22.78 17.15
CA PRO A 62 0.79 -23.33 17.29
C PRO A 62 0.00 -23.35 15.97
N LEU A 63 -0.81 -24.38 15.74
CA LEU A 63 -1.55 -24.57 14.49
C LEU A 63 -2.44 -23.36 14.15
N LYS A 64 -3.14 -22.78 15.15
CA LYS A 64 -3.92 -21.54 14.99
C LYS A 64 -3.08 -20.41 14.37
N ARG A 65 -1.84 -20.20 14.85
CA ARG A 65 -0.94 -19.18 14.29
C ARG A 65 -0.48 -19.55 12.87
N ARG A 66 -0.20 -20.83 12.58
CA ARG A 66 0.14 -21.27 11.21
C ARG A 66 -1.00 -21.02 10.21
N ILE A 67 -2.25 -21.33 10.58
CA ILE A 67 -3.45 -21.08 9.75
C ILE A 67 -3.64 -19.58 9.47
N GLN A 68 -3.53 -18.73 10.50
CA GLN A 68 -3.58 -17.27 10.32
C GLN A 68 -2.47 -16.76 9.38
N THR A 69 -1.24 -17.25 9.53
CA THR A 69 -0.10 -16.89 8.67
C THR A 69 -0.34 -17.34 7.22
N PHE A 70 -0.89 -18.55 7.02
CA PHE A 70 -1.24 -19.06 5.70
C PHE A 70 -2.27 -18.15 5.00
N TRP A 71 -3.40 -17.87 5.64
CA TRP A 71 -4.46 -17.06 5.04
C TRP A 71 -4.03 -15.62 4.73
N LEU A 72 -3.25 -14.99 5.61
CA LEU A 72 -2.67 -13.67 5.34
C LEU A 72 -1.65 -13.73 4.19
N LEU A 73 -0.82 -14.77 4.11
CA LEU A 73 0.12 -14.95 3.01
C LEU A 73 -0.63 -15.14 1.68
N THR A 74 -1.66 -16.00 1.64
CA THR A 74 -2.52 -16.20 0.46
C THR A 74 -3.16 -14.88 0.02
N TRP A 75 -3.63 -14.06 0.98
CA TRP A 75 -4.20 -12.75 0.68
C TRP A 75 -3.18 -11.79 0.06
N LEU A 76 -1.98 -11.66 0.64
CA LEU A 76 -0.93 -10.79 0.13
C LEU A 76 -0.35 -11.28 -1.20
N VAL A 77 -0.19 -12.59 -1.39
CA VAL A 77 0.20 -13.21 -2.67
C VAL A 77 -0.87 -12.94 -3.74
N GLY A 78 -2.15 -13.07 -3.40
CA GLY A 78 -3.26 -12.71 -4.27
C GLY A 78 -3.26 -11.22 -4.65
N LEU A 79 -2.90 -10.34 -3.73
CA LEU A 79 -2.83 -8.89 -3.99
C LEU A 79 -1.65 -8.49 -4.89
N PHE A 80 -0.47 -9.07 -4.69
CA PHE A 80 0.76 -8.64 -5.36
C PHE A 80 1.22 -9.52 -6.53
N LEU A 81 1.07 -10.84 -6.47
CA LEU A 81 1.55 -11.76 -7.52
C LEU A 81 0.47 -12.08 -8.55
N LEU A 82 -0.80 -12.15 -8.17
CA LEU A 82 -1.87 -12.46 -9.13
C LEU A 82 -1.93 -11.45 -10.31
N PRO A 83 -1.78 -10.12 -10.11
CA PRO A 83 -1.66 -9.18 -11.22
C PRO A 83 -0.52 -9.49 -12.20
N LEU A 84 0.63 -9.89 -11.68
CA LEU A 84 1.83 -10.22 -12.47
C LEU A 84 1.68 -11.53 -13.26
N LEU A 85 0.76 -12.41 -12.85
CA LEU A 85 0.44 -13.66 -13.56
C LEU A 85 -0.73 -13.49 -14.53
N VAL A 86 -1.76 -12.74 -14.15
CA VAL A 86 -2.97 -12.59 -14.98
C VAL A 86 -2.71 -11.74 -16.22
N LEU A 87 -1.90 -10.69 -16.16
CA LEU A 87 -1.63 -9.86 -17.35
C LEU A 87 -0.87 -10.63 -18.46
N PRO A 88 0.23 -11.36 -18.18
CA PRO A 88 0.84 -12.26 -19.16
C PRO A 88 -0.07 -13.40 -19.61
N LEU A 89 -0.90 -13.96 -18.72
CA LEU A 89 -1.88 -14.98 -19.10
C LEU A 89 -2.91 -14.44 -20.09
N CYS A 90 -3.46 -13.23 -19.85
CA CYS A 90 -4.36 -12.58 -20.80
C CYS A 90 -3.68 -12.35 -22.16
N ALA A 91 -2.42 -11.88 -22.17
CA ALA A 91 -1.67 -11.71 -23.41
C ALA A 91 -1.46 -13.06 -24.14
N PHE A 92 -1.04 -14.11 -23.44
CA PHE A 92 -0.90 -15.45 -24.00
C PHE A 92 -2.22 -15.97 -24.59
N LEU A 93 -3.33 -15.84 -23.87
CA LEU A 93 -4.64 -16.27 -24.35
C LEU A 93 -5.11 -15.48 -25.58
N ILE A 94 -4.77 -14.19 -25.68
CA ILE A 94 -5.09 -13.34 -26.84
C ILE A 94 -4.24 -13.69 -28.07
N PHE A 95 -2.93 -13.89 -27.90
CA PHE A 95 -1.99 -14.00 -29.04
C PHE A 95 -1.61 -15.44 -29.42
N ALA A 96 -1.79 -16.42 -28.53
CA ALA A 96 -1.34 -17.80 -28.72
C ALA A 96 -2.45 -18.86 -28.63
N THR A 97 -3.72 -18.48 -28.46
CA THR A 97 -4.85 -19.43 -28.34
C THR A 97 -6.10 -18.97 -29.08
N PRO A 98 -7.02 -19.87 -29.47
CA PRO A 98 -8.31 -19.49 -30.06
C PRO A 98 -9.29 -18.85 -29.05
N LEU A 99 -8.91 -18.68 -27.78
CA LEU A 99 -9.75 -18.06 -26.74
C LEU A 99 -9.73 -16.52 -26.79
N SER A 100 -9.02 -15.92 -27.75
CA SER A 100 -8.88 -14.47 -27.87
C SER A 100 -10.21 -13.69 -27.92
N PRO A 101 -11.30 -14.15 -28.56
CA PRO A 101 -12.57 -13.39 -28.55
C PRO A 101 -13.20 -13.31 -27.16
N LEU A 102 -13.03 -14.34 -26.32
CA LEU A 102 -13.54 -14.35 -24.95
C LEU A 102 -12.78 -13.37 -24.06
N VAL A 103 -11.44 -13.35 -24.18
CA VAL A 103 -10.59 -12.46 -23.37
C VAL A 103 -10.75 -10.99 -23.82
N ILE A 104 -10.80 -10.74 -25.14
CA ILE A 104 -11.10 -9.40 -25.69
C ILE A 104 -12.51 -8.95 -25.31
N GLY A 105 -13.50 -9.85 -25.37
CA GLY A 105 -14.88 -9.58 -24.93
C GLY A 105 -14.94 -9.20 -23.46
N TYR A 106 -14.25 -9.94 -22.58
CA TYR A 106 -14.16 -9.62 -21.16
C TYR A 106 -13.47 -8.26 -20.94
N ILE A 107 -12.29 -8.01 -21.52
CA ILE A 107 -11.56 -6.74 -21.37
C ILE A 107 -12.39 -5.55 -21.91
N THR A 108 -13.12 -5.74 -23.01
CA THR A 108 -14.05 -4.72 -23.55
C THR A 108 -15.20 -4.45 -22.57
N TRP A 109 -15.81 -5.50 -22.01
CA TRP A 109 -16.84 -5.36 -20.97
C TRP A 109 -16.29 -4.63 -19.72
N LEU A 110 -15.05 -4.92 -19.30
CA LEU A 110 -14.37 -4.24 -18.20
C LEU A 110 -14.12 -2.76 -18.46
N GLY A 111 -13.61 -2.41 -19.65
CA GLY A 111 -13.29 -1.02 -20.00
C GLY A 111 -14.54 -0.17 -20.19
N PHE A 112 -15.54 -0.68 -20.91
CA PHE A 112 -16.63 0.12 -21.44
C PHE A 112 -17.97 -0.09 -20.73
N ILE A 113 -18.28 -1.29 -20.25
CA ILE A 113 -19.63 -1.64 -19.75
C ILE A 113 -19.69 -1.62 -18.21
N ASP A 114 -18.84 -2.38 -17.51
CA ASP A 114 -18.96 -2.53 -16.05
C ASP A 114 -18.34 -1.37 -15.26
N LYS A 115 -19.19 -0.41 -14.89
CA LYS A 115 -18.83 0.73 -14.05
C LYS A 115 -18.97 0.48 -12.55
N SER A 116 -19.14 -0.77 -12.08
CA SER A 116 -19.34 -1.12 -10.66
C SER A 116 -18.33 -0.50 -9.69
N ALA A 117 -17.08 -0.29 -10.13
CA ALA A 117 -16.03 0.37 -9.35
C ALA A 117 -16.34 1.85 -9.04
N ARG A 118 -17.03 2.55 -9.97
CA ARG A 118 -17.37 3.98 -9.90
C ARG A 118 -18.78 4.26 -9.37
N THR A 119 -19.65 3.27 -9.43
CA THR A 119 -21.04 3.36 -8.96
C THR A 119 -21.24 2.73 -7.57
N GLY A 120 -20.30 1.89 -7.12
CA GLY A 120 -20.44 1.12 -5.88
C GLY A 120 -21.66 0.20 -5.87
N THR A 121 -22.04 -0.37 -7.02
CA THR A 121 -23.23 -1.22 -7.16
C THR A 121 -22.98 -2.71 -6.95
N ARG A 122 -21.71 -3.13 -6.75
CA ARG A 122 -21.39 -4.55 -6.53
C ARG A 122 -21.82 -4.99 -5.13
N LYS A 123 -22.49 -6.15 -5.04
CA LYS A 123 -22.81 -6.79 -3.76
C LYS A 123 -21.54 -7.26 -3.05
N ARG A 124 -21.49 -7.05 -1.74
CA ARG A 124 -20.39 -7.37 -0.81
C ARG A 124 -20.25 -8.87 -0.49
N VAL A 125 -20.35 -9.73 -1.51
CA VAL A 125 -20.43 -11.20 -1.36
C VAL A 125 -19.20 -11.83 -0.69
N LEU A 126 -18.04 -11.16 -0.74
CA LEU A 126 -16.82 -11.62 -0.09
C LEU A 126 -16.58 -11.00 1.29
N SER A 127 -17.25 -9.91 1.67
CA SER A 127 -17.00 -9.21 2.95
C SER A 127 -17.23 -10.10 4.19
N GLY A 128 -18.04 -11.15 4.08
CA GLY A 128 -18.30 -12.14 5.14
C GLY A 128 -17.42 -13.40 5.12
N ALA A 129 -16.46 -13.51 4.20
CA ALA A 129 -15.65 -14.72 4.05
C ALA A 129 -14.81 -15.03 5.31
N PHE A 130 -14.73 -16.32 5.69
CA PHE A 130 -14.07 -16.75 6.92
C PHE A 130 -12.58 -16.39 7.01
N ILE A 131 -11.91 -16.20 5.85
CA ILE A 131 -10.52 -15.75 5.73
C ILE A 131 -10.25 -14.46 6.53
N TRP A 132 -11.21 -13.53 6.58
CA TRP A 132 -11.06 -12.26 7.28
C TRP A 132 -10.96 -12.43 8.78
N ASN A 133 -11.62 -13.44 9.37
CA ASN A 133 -11.47 -13.76 10.79
C ASN A 133 -10.06 -14.25 11.12
N HIS A 134 -9.44 -15.01 10.22
CA HIS A 134 -8.05 -15.46 10.39
C HIS A 134 -7.05 -14.31 10.24
N ILE A 135 -7.30 -13.35 9.35
CA ILE A 135 -6.46 -12.15 9.20
C ILE A 135 -6.66 -11.21 10.42
N ARG A 136 -7.89 -10.97 10.86
CA ARG A 136 -8.20 -10.25 12.11
C ARG A 136 -7.44 -10.82 13.31
N ASP A 137 -7.50 -12.15 13.49
CA ASP A 137 -6.81 -12.84 14.59
C ASP A 137 -5.27 -12.94 14.40
N TYR A 138 -4.73 -12.60 13.22
CA TYR A 138 -3.27 -12.46 13.02
C TYR A 138 -2.73 -11.19 13.72
N PHE A 139 -3.53 -10.12 13.67
CA PHE A 139 -3.23 -8.76 14.14
C PHE A 139 -4.04 -8.32 15.38
N PRO A 140 -4.58 -9.26 16.19
CA PRO A 140 -5.61 -8.98 17.20
C PRO A 140 -6.52 -7.76 16.96
N MET A 141 -7.09 -7.63 15.75
CA MET A 141 -7.76 -6.40 15.33
C MET A 141 -9.04 -6.12 16.11
N ALA A 142 -9.25 -4.87 16.49
CA ALA A 142 -10.53 -4.38 17.01
C ALA A 142 -10.96 -3.06 16.36
N LEU A 143 -12.27 -2.91 16.20
CA LEU A 143 -12.93 -1.67 15.83
C LEU A 143 -13.65 -1.10 17.07
N VAL A 144 -13.17 0.04 17.56
CA VAL A 144 -13.70 0.74 18.73
C VAL A 144 -14.65 1.84 18.25
N LYS A 145 -15.87 1.83 18.79
CA LYS A 145 -16.92 2.83 18.54
C LYS A 145 -16.94 3.77 19.75
N THR A 146 -16.70 5.07 19.56
CA THR A 146 -16.81 6.05 20.67
C THR A 146 -18.11 6.83 20.67
N ALA A 147 -18.85 6.82 19.58
CA ALA A 147 -20.12 7.54 19.40
C ALA A 147 -21.08 6.75 18.51
N ASP A 148 -22.37 7.03 18.65
CA ASP A 148 -23.38 6.57 17.69
C ASP A 148 -23.30 7.36 16.38
N ILE A 149 -23.69 6.71 15.29
CA ILE A 149 -23.71 7.27 13.94
C ILE A 149 -25.09 6.98 13.37
N GLU A 150 -25.77 8.01 12.87
CA GLU A 150 -27.16 7.94 12.44
C GLU A 150 -27.27 7.19 11.09
N PRO A 151 -28.08 6.12 10.97
CA PRO A 151 -28.19 5.38 9.71
C PRO A 151 -28.87 6.19 8.58
N ASN A 152 -29.46 7.34 8.91
CA ASN A 152 -30.22 8.17 7.99
C ASN A 152 -29.40 9.32 7.36
N ARG A 153 -28.07 9.29 7.47
CA ARG A 153 -27.14 10.22 6.82
C ARG A 153 -26.09 9.47 5.98
N SER A 154 -25.34 10.22 5.19
CA SER A 154 -24.19 9.74 4.41
C SER A 154 -22.91 10.28 5.04
N TYR A 155 -21.85 9.47 5.08
CA TYR A 155 -20.60 9.81 5.77
C TYR A 155 -19.36 9.67 4.91
N VAL A 156 -18.38 10.52 5.20
CA VAL A 156 -17.00 10.42 4.71
C VAL A 156 -16.10 10.08 5.90
N PHE A 157 -15.74 8.81 6.04
CA PHE A 157 -14.80 8.33 7.04
C PHE A 157 -13.37 8.65 6.57
N GLY A 158 -12.63 9.43 7.35
CA GLY A 158 -11.21 9.71 7.11
C GLY A 158 -10.34 8.83 8.00
N TYR A 159 -9.59 7.91 7.39
CA TYR A 159 -8.75 6.93 8.09
C TYR A 159 -7.29 7.38 8.18
N HIS A 160 -6.72 7.28 9.38
CA HIS A 160 -5.37 7.71 9.71
C HIS A 160 -4.71 6.74 10.71
N PRO A 161 -3.40 6.45 10.63
CA PRO A 161 -2.56 6.63 9.45
C PRO A 161 -2.90 5.56 8.39
N HIS A 162 -2.55 5.82 7.13
CA HIS A 162 -2.62 4.88 6.02
C HIS A 162 -1.71 3.66 6.25
N GLY A 163 -0.56 3.84 6.91
CA GLY A 163 0.50 2.82 6.98
C GLY A 163 0.95 2.38 5.59
N VAL A 164 1.49 1.17 5.45
CA VAL A 164 1.97 0.67 4.15
C VAL A 164 0.82 0.35 3.19
N ILE A 165 -0.19 -0.43 3.64
CA ILE A 165 -1.35 -0.85 2.81
C ILE A 165 -2.73 -0.71 3.49
N SER A 166 -2.81 0.02 4.61
CA SER A 166 -4.05 0.23 5.38
C SER A 166 -4.80 -1.07 5.73
N MET A 167 -4.09 -2.01 6.35
CA MET A 167 -4.62 -3.32 6.73
C MET A 167 -5.85 -3.18 7.65
N GLY A 168 -5.79 -2.28 8.64
CA GLY A 168 -6.92 -2.00 9.53
C GLY A 168 -8.11 -1.40 8.77
N ALA A 169 -7.89 -0.54 7.77
CA ALA A 169 -8.96 0.01 6.94
C ALA A 169 -9.69 -1.10 6.17
N VAL A 170 -8.93 -1.99 5.51
CA VAL A 170 -9.49 -3.11 4.76
C VAL A 170 -10.30 -4.02 5.66
N ILE A 171 -9.71 -4.53 6.76
CA ILE A 171 -10.40 -5.51 7.60
C ILE A 171 -11.58 -4.87 8.36
N ASN A 172 -11.46 -3.64 8.85
CA ASN A 172 -12.52 -3.00 9.63
C ASN A 172 -13.68 -2.45 8.80
N PHE A 173 -13.48 -2.05 7.54
CA PHE A 173 -14.52 -1.35 6.77
C PHE A 173 -14.93 -2.09 5.49
N ALA A 174 -14.04 -2.89 4.87
CA ALA A 174 -14.39 -3.72 3.73
C ALA A 174 -14.89 -5.13 4.13
N THR A 175 -14.67 -5.58 5.37
CA THR A 175 -15.11 -6.91 5.85
C THR A 175 -16.00 -6.81 7.10
N PHE A 176 -16.69 -7.91 7.43
CA PHE A 176 -17.49 -8.01 8.66
C PHE A 176 -16.70 -8.61 9.85
N ALA A 177 -15.38 -8.83 9.73
CA ALA A 177 -14.59 -9.56 10.72
C ALA A 177 -14.57 -8.91 12.11
N THR A 178 -14.58 -7.57 12.18
CA THR A 178 -14.65 -6.80 13.44
C THR A 178 -16.05 -6.26 13.76
N GLY A 179 -17.06 -6.67 12.99
CA GLY A 179 -18.47 -6.37 13.26
C GLY A 179 -18.87 -4.91 13.01
N PHE A 180 -18.32 -4.26 11.98
CA PHE A 180 -18.72 -2.90 11.59
C PHE A 180 -20.24 -2.80 11.38
N ASP A 181 -20.80 -3.76 10.64
CA ASP A 181 -22.23 -3.95 10.35
C ASP A 181 -23.10 -3.99 11.62
N LYS A 182 -22.56 -4.50 12.74
CA LYS A 182 -23.25 -4.60 14.03
C LYS A 182 -23.06 -3.35 14.90
N LYS A 183 -21.93 -2.66 14.74
CA LYS A 183 -21.58 -1.43 15.48
C LYS A 183 -22.27 -0.20 14.90
N PHE A 184 -22.45 -0.17 13.58
CA PHE A 184 -23.03 0.92 12.80
C PHE A 184 -24.11 0.38 11.84
N PRO A 185 -25.21 -0.20 12.39
CA PRO A 185 -26.27 -0.76 11.58
C PRO A 185 -26.89 0.32 10.68
N GLY A 186 -27.16 -0.04 9.42
CA GLY A 186 -27.71 0.89 8.42
C GLY A 186 -26.69 1.80 7.72
N VAL A 187 -25.41 1.79 8.14
CA VAL A 187 -24.34 2.53 7.44
C VAL A 187 -23.58 1.58 6.50
N ASN A 188 -23.78 1.72 5.18
CA ASN A 188 -23.00 0.97 4.19
C ASN A 188 -21.76 1.76 3.76
N VAL A 189 -20.58 1.34 4.23
CA VAL A 189 -19.30 1.98 3.88
C VAL A 189 -18.62 1.29 2.70
N HIS A 190 -18.31 2.06 1.66
CA HIS A 190 -17.43 1.70 0.57
C HIS A 190 -16.00 2.19 0.84
N LEU A 191 -15.05 1.27 1.06
CA LEU A 191 -13.63 1.62 1.18
C LEU A 191 -13.07 1.94 -0.21
N LEU A 192 -12.46 3.12 -0.35
CA LEU A 192 -11.94 3.61 -1.62
C LEU A 192 -10.45 3.32 -1.79
N THR A 193 -10.04 2.85 -2.96
CA THR A 193 -8.66 2.45 -3.28
C THR A 193 -8.22 2.94 -4.68
N LEU A 194 -6.98 2.64 -5.06
CA LEU A 194 -6.38 3.12 -6.30
C LEU A 194 -7.13 2.58 -7.53
N ALA A 195 -7.47 3.46 -8.48
CA ALA A 195 -8.26 3.12 -9.66
C ALA A 195 -7.65 2.01 -10.54
N SER A 196 -6.31 1.86 -10.55
CA SER A 196 -5.62 0.79 -11.28
C SER A 196 -6.07 -0.62 -10.88
N ASN A 197 -6.46 -0.81 -9.61
CA ASN A 197 -6.92 -2.08 -9.08
C ASN A 197 -8.16 -2.64 -9.81
N PHE A 198 -8.93 -1.77 -10.46
CA PHE A 198 -10.17 -2.14 -11.16
C PHE A 198 -10.00 -2.39 -12.66
N TYR A 199 -8.80 -2.14 -13.21
CA TYR A 199 -8.45 -2.44 -14.60
C TYR A 199 -7.74 -3.80 -14.78
N ILE A 200 -7.36 -4.46 -13.68
CA ILE A 200 -6.67 -5.76 -13.71
C ILE A 200 -7.73 -6.88 -13.78
N PRO A 201 -7.79 -7.68 -14.87
CA PRO A 201 -8.75 -8.76 -15.02
C PRO A 201 -8.70 -9.72 -13.83
N LEU A 202 -9.85 -10.32 -13.45
CA LEU A 202 -10.03 -11.23 -12.30
C LEU A 202 -9.75 -10.60 -10.92
N CYS A 203 -8.61 -9.93 -10.72
CA CYS A 203 -8.23 -9.26 -9.48
C CYS A 203 -9.28 -8.23 -9.03
N ARG A 204 -9.84 -7.47 -9.98
CA ARG A 204 -10.93 -6.53 -9.71
C ARG A 204 -12.17 -7.20 -9.11
N GLU A 205 -12.51 -8.43 -9.48
CA GLU A 205 -13.75 -9.09 -9.05
C GLU A 205 -13.71 -9.39 -7.56
N TRP A 206 -12.52 -9.73 -7.06
CA TRP A 206 -12.25 -9.95 -5.66
C TRP A 206 -12.38 -8.65 -4.84
N ILE A 207 -11.79 -7.56 -5.36
CA ILE A 207 -11.82 -6.22 -4.75
C ILE A 207 -13.25 -5.66 -4.73
N LEU A 208 -13.98 -5.77 -5.84
CA LEU A 208 -15.40 -5.39 -5.96
C LEU A 208 -16.30 -6.29 -5.09
N GLY A 209 -15.99 -7.59 -4.97
CA GLY A 209 -16.72 -8.53 -4.11
C GLY A 209 -16.58 -8.21 -2.62
N MET A 210 -15.53 -7.50 -2.20
CA MET A 210 -15.38 -6.92 -0.86
C MET A 210 -16.07 -5.55 -0.69
N GLY A 211 -16.65 -5.00 -1.76
CA GLY A 211 -17.30 -3.68 -1.76
C GLY A 211 -16.37 -2.49 -1.94
N LEU A 212 -15.09 -2.69 -2.27
CA LEU A 212 -14.17 -1.59 -2.54
C LEU A 212 -14.53 -0.89 -3.86
N CYS A 213 -14.28 0.40 -3.91
CA CYS A 213 -14.51 1.27 -5.07
C CYS A 213 -13.26 2.11 -5.36
N ASP A 214 -13.20 2.82 -6.49
CA ASP A 214 -12.05 3.68 -6.77
C ASP A 214 -12.13 5.03 -6.04
N ALA A 215 -10.97 5.59 -5.72
CA ALA A 215 -10.85 6.85 -4.97
C ALA A 215 -10.97 8.13 -5.83
N SER A 216 -11.62 8.08 -7.01
CA SER A 216 -11.87 9.29 -7.78
C SER A 216 -12.99 10.15 -7.18
N LYS A 217 -12.94 11.47 -7.44
CA LYS A 217 -13.99 12.41 -7.01
C LYS A 217 -15.37 12.08 -7.61
N GLU A 218 -15.39 11.52 -8.83
CA GLU A 218 -16.59 11.05 -9.52
C GLU A 218 -17.26 9.93 -8.69
N THR A 219 -16.49 8.91 -8.33
CA THR A 219 -16.94 7.77 -7.53
C THR A 219 -17.40 8.16 -6.14
N CYS A 220 -16.67 9.05 -5.46
CA CYS A 220 -17.11 9.62 -4.19
C CYS A 220 -18.49 10.28 -4.30
N HIS A 221 -18.72 11.08 -5.34
CA HIS A 221 -20.00 11.75 -5.55
C HIS A 221 -21.11 10.75 -5.92
N ASN A 222 -20.82 9.79 -6.82
CA ASN A 222 -21.78 8.77 -7.25
C ASN A 222 -22.30 7.93 -6.07
N ILE A 223 -21.42 7.52 -5.14
CA ILE A 223 -21.81 6.73 -3.97
C ILE A 223 -22.63 7.59 -3.01
N LEU A 224 -22.14 8.77 -2.62
CA LEU A 224 -22.84 9.63 -1.65
C LEU A 224 -24.18 10.14 -2.18
N LYS A 225 -24.33 10.33 -3.50
CA LYS A 225 -25.58 10.78 -4.14
C LYS A 225 -26.71 9.73 -4.11
N LYS A 226 -26.41 8.44 -3.90
CA LYS A 226 -27.44 7.40 -3.71
C LYS A 226 -28.35 7.67 -2.50
N GLY A 227 -27.85 8.44 -1.52
CA GLY A 227 -28.59 8.89 -0.36
C GLY A 227 -28.21 8.18 0.93
N LYS A 228 -29.17 8.20 1.86
CA LYS A 228 -28.99 7.87 3.29
C LYS A 228 -28.45 6.46 3.50
N GLY A 229 -27.48 6.32 4.41
CA GLY A 229 -26.77 5.06 4.70
C GLY A 229 -25.55 4.84 3.81
N GLU A 230 -25.55 5.27 2.55
CA GLU A 230 -24.40 5.11 1.64
C GLU A 230 -23.27 6.07 2.01
N SER A 231 -22.10 5.51 2.31
CA SER A 231 -20.95 6.21 2.88
C SER A 231 -19.65 5.74 2.24
N ILE A 232 -18.60 6.55 2.33
CA ILE A 232 -17.26 6.23 1.80
C ILE A 232 -16.20 6.27 2.89
N MET A 233 -15.13 5.50 2.73
CA MET A 233 -13.92 5.64 3.53
C MET A 233 -12.68 5.89 2.68
N LEU A 234 -11.88 6.86 3.10
CA LEU A 234 -10.61 7.26 2.48
C LEU A 234 -9.49 7.23 3.51
N ALA A 235 -8.39 6.53 3.20
CA ALA A 235 -7.12 6.69 3.91
C ALA A 235 -6.44 7.98 3.41
N VAL A 236 -6.60 9.08 4.15
CA VAL A 236 -6.48 10.45 3.59
C VAL A 236 -5.06 10.81 3.16
N GLY A 237 -4.04 10.38 3.91
CA GLY A 237 -2.63 10.63 3.56
C GLY A 237 -2.16 9.91 2.30
N GLY A 238 -2.79 8.78 1.98
CA GLY A 238 -2.52 7.99 0.77
C GLY A 238 -1.06 7.54 0.63
N ALA A 239 -0.61 7.42 -0.62
CA ALA A 239 0.75 6.99 -0.97
C ALA A 239 1.90 7.98 -0.61
N GLU A 240 1.59 9.14 -0.01
CA GLU A 240 2.63 10.01 0.60
C GLU A 240 2.88 9.58 2.04
N GLU A 241 1.82 9.41 2.82
CA GLU A 241 1.90 8.99 4.22
C GLU A 241 2.45 7.57 4.38
N SER A 242 2.21 6.69 3.40
CA SER A 242 2.81 5.35 3.39
C SER A 242 4.34 5.36 3.26
N LEU A 243 4.95 6.43 2.75
CA LEU A 243 6.41 6.61 2.71
C LEU A 243 7.00 7.06 4.06
N ASP A 244 6.17 7.67 4.92
CA ASP A 244 6.53 8.16 6.27
C ASP A 244 6.10 7.15 7.39
N SER A 245 5.62 5.97 6.99
CA SER A 245 5.17 4.87 7.85
C SER A 245 6.35 4.14 8.50
N HIS A 246 6.86 4.69 9.60
CA HIS A 246 7.84 4.04 10.47
C HIS A 246 7.22 3.58 11.80
N PRO A 247 7.69 2.47 12.40
CA PRO A 247 7.30 2.09 13.77
C PRO A 247 7.50 3.25 14.76
N GLY A 248 6.55 3.42 15.68
CA GLY A 248 6.48 4.52 16.64
C GLY A 248 6.16 5.90 16.06
N SER A 249 5.99 6.04 14.74
CA SER A 249 5.70 7.32 14.08
C SER A 249 4.20 7.50 13.82
N TYR A 250 3.66 8.63 14.25
CA TYR A 250 2.33 9.13 13.87
C TYR A 250 2.48 10.48 13.15
N LYS A 251 3.06 10.42 11.95
CA LYS A 251 3.18 11.56 11.02
C LYS A 251 2.10 11.44 9.96
N LEU A 252 1.10 12.30 10.00
CA LEU A 252 -0.02 12.31 9.06
C LEU A 252 0.18 13.35 7.97
N THR A 253 -0.02 12.97 6.71
CA THR A 253 -0.10 13.91 5.58
C THR A 253 -1.54 14.42 5.49
N LEU A 254 -1.86 15.50 6.18
CA LEU A 254 -3.24 15.99 6.35
C LEU A 254 -3.37 17.51 6.22
N LYS A 255 -2.33 18.30 6.47
CA LYS A 255 -2.40 19.77 6.57
C LYS A 255 -2.98 20.42 5.31
N GLU A 256 -2.52 20.00 4.14
CA GLU A 256 -2.99 20.52 2.86
C GLU A 256 -4.04 19.60 2.18
N ARG A 257 -4.44 18.50 2.83
CA ARG A 257 -5.33 17.47 2.24
C ARG A 257 -6.82 17.79 2.36
N LYS A 258 -7.23 18.99 1.97
CA LYS A 258 -8.63 19.46 2.02
C LYS A 258 -9.60 18.76 1.05
N GLY A 259 -9.13 17.78 0.27
CA GLY A 259 -9.89 17.13 -0.81
C GLY A 259 -11.10 16.30 -0.34
N PHE A 260 -10.96 15.57 0.77
CA PHE A 260 -12.07 14.77 1.33
C PHE A 260 -13.16 15.65 1.98
N VAL A 261 -12.76 16.78 2.57
CA VAL A 261 -13.69 17.79 3.11
C VAL A 261 -14.50 18.45 1.99
N ARG A 262 -13.87 18.81 0.87
CA ARG A 262 -14.56 19.30 -0.34
C ARG A 262 -15.57 18.29 -0.90
N VAL A 263 -15.27 17.00 -0.84
CA VAL A 263 -16.19 15.92 -1.24
C VAL A 263 -17.38 15.82 -0.28
N ALA A 264 -17.11 15.84 1.03
CA ALA A 264 -18.12 15.78 2.08
C ALA A 264 -19.11 16.96 1.98
N LEU A 265 -18.58 18.19 1.97
CA LEU A 265 -19.36 19.42 1.85
C LEU A 265 -20.17 19.49 0.55
N LYS A 266 -19.59 19.14 -0.60
CA LYS A 266 -20.34 19.12 -1.87
C LYS A 266 -21.46 18.07 -1.91
N ALA A 267 -21.37 17.02 -1.09
CA ALA A 267 -22.39 15.97 -1.01
C ALA A 267 -23.41 16.19 0.13
N GLY A 268 -23.18 17.13 1.06
CA GLY A 268 -23.93 17.19 2.32
C GLY A 268 -23.67 15.97 3.23
N ALA A 269 -22.54 15.29 3.05
CA ALA A 269 -22.16 14.11 3.81
C ALA A 269 -21.33 14.52 5.04
N SER A 270 -21.64 13.96 6.21
CA SER A 270 -20.95 14.29 7.45
C SER A 270 -19.57 13.61 7.54
N LEU A 271 -18.61 14.23 8.23
CA LEU A 271 -17.23 13.73 8.33
C LEU A 271 -17.02 12.90 9.59
N VAL A 272 -16.30 11.78 9.50
CA VAL A 272 -15.97 10.96 10.68
C VAL A 272 -14.46 10.72 10.76
N PRO A 273 -13.77 11.21 11.81
CA PRO A 273 -12.36 10.91 12.02
C PRO A 273 -12.18 9.47 12.53
N VAL A 274 -11.27 8.72 11.91
CA VAL A 274 -10.88 7.38 12.35
C VAL A 274 -9.36 7.34 12.58
N MET A 275 -8.96 7.02 13.80
CA MET A 275 -7.55 6.88 14.21
C MET A 275 -7.23 5.41 14.45
N SER A 276 -6.16 4.90 13.85
CA SER A 276 -5.78 3.48 13.88
C SER A 276 -4.42 3.28 14.52
N PHE A 277 -4.42 2.75 15.74
CA PHE A 277 -3.21 2.49 16.49
C PHE A 277 -2.61 1.13 16.07
N GLY A 278 -1.30 1.10 15.83
CA GLY A 278 -0.55 -0.10 15.44
C GLY A 278 -0.40 -0.35 13.93
N GLU A 279 -1.04 0.44 13.06
CA GLU A 279 -0.92 0.31 11.60
C GLU A 279 0.52 0.58 11.09
N THR A 280 1.26 1.48 11.74
CA THR A 280 2.67 1.77 11.40
C THR A 280 3.67 0.76 11.97
N GLU A 281 3.22 -0.16 12.84
CA GLU A 281 4.03 -1.23 13.43
C GLU A 281 4.10 -2.50 12.56
N LEU A 282 3.31 -2.56 11.49
CA LEU A 282 3.13 -3.77 10.69
C LEU A 282 4.36 -4.12 9.82
N TRP A 283 5.16 -3.13 9.45
CA TRP A 283 6.41 -3.31 8.74
C TRP A 283 7.45 -2.28 9.20
N SER A 284 8.72 -2.61 9.02
CA SER A 284 9.83 -1.68 9.17
C SER A 284 10.20 -1.13 7.79
N ALA A 285 9.94 0.15 7.56
CA ALA A 285 10.44 0.86 6.38
C ALA A 285 11.93 1.19 6.55
N LEU A 286 12.72 1.02 5.48
CA LEU A 286 14.11 1.48 5.46
C LEU A 286 14.15 3.00 5.73
N PRO A 287 15.11 3.52 6.51
CA PRO A 287 15.27 4.96 6.73
C PRO A 287 15.42 5.72 5.39
N ASN A 288 14.43 6.54 5.07
CA ASN A 288 14.33 7.31 3.83
C ASN A 288 14.12 8.80 4.13
N PRO A 289 15.02 9.46 4.89
CA PRO A 289 14.85 10.85 5.31
C PRO A 289 14.67 11.79 4.11
N ASP A 290 13.99 12.92 4.35
CA ASP A 290 13.79 13.96 3.34
C ASP A 290 15.14 14.40 2.75
N GLY A 291 15.21 14.49 1.42
CA GLY A 291 16.46 14.74 0.66
C GLY A 291 17.33 13.51 0.35
N SER A 292 17.03 12.33 0.88
CA SER A 292 17.81 11.11 0.54
C SER A 292 17.58 10.64 -0.91
N ARG A 293 18.58 9.98 -1.52
CA ARG A 293 18.48 9.39 -2.87
C ARG A 293 17.33 8.38 -2.99
N ILE A 294 17.04 7.64 -1.92
CA ILE A 294 15.91 6.71 -1.84
C ILE A 294 14.58 7.47 -1.88
N ARG A 295 14.45 8.54 -1.09
CA ARG A 295 13.25 9.39 -1.09
C ARG A 295 13.02 10.06 -2.44
N TYR A 296 14.08 10.56 -3.09
CA TYR A 296 14.01 11.13 -4.45
C TYR A 296 13.47 10.10 -5.46
N PHE A 297 14.04 8.88 -5.49
CA PHE A 297 13.56 7.81 -6.37
C PHE A 297 12.10 7.43 -6.09
N GLN A 298 11.69 7.33 -4.82
CA GLN A 298 10.29 7.07 -4.44
C GLN A 298 9.34 8.19 -4.89
N GLN A 299 9.78 9.46 -4.82
CA GLN A 299 9.02 10.62 -5.29
C GLN A 299 8.89 10.65 -6.82
N GLU A 300 9.92 10.30 -7.57
CA GLU A 300 9.83 10.21 -9.05
C GLU A 300 8.93 9.04 -9.48
N MET A 301 9.04 7.86 -8.86
CA MET A 301 8.09 6.76 -9.08
C MET A 301 6.64 7.19 -8.79
N LYS A 302 6.42 7.93 -7.69
CA LYS A 302 5.09 8.47 -7.33
C LYS A 302 4.52 9.37 -8.42
N LYS A 303 5.33 10.29 -8.96
CA LYS A 303 4.92 11.22 -10.03
C LYS A 303 4.52 10.46 -11.30
N LEU A 304 5.32 9.47 -11.70
CA LEU A 304 5.11 8.71 -12.92
C LEU A 304 3.94 7.72 -12.81
N LEU A 305 3.87 6.94 -11.73
CA LEU A 305 3.00 5.78 -11.61
C LEU A 305 1.78 5.99 -10.70
N LYS A 306 1.71 7.11 -9.97
CA LYS A 306 0.69 7.44 -8.94
C LYS A 306 0.61 6.47 -7.76
N PHE A 307 1.45 5.44 -7.74
CA PHE A 307 1.74 4.58 -6.59
C PHE A 307 3.24 4.59 -6.30
N THR A 308 3.62 4.19 -5.08
CA THR A 308 5.01 4.04 -4.66
C THR A 308 5.26 2.61 -4.23
N VAL A 309 6.51 2.16 -4.37
CA VAL A 309 6.99 0.95 -3.70
C VAL A 309 7.80 1.41 -2.49
N PRO A 310 7.19 1.50 -1.28
CA PRO A 310 7.97 1.68 -0.07
C PRO A 310 8.94 0.50 0.09
N PHE A 311 10.20 0.78 0.38
CA PHE A 311 11.17 -0.27 0.70
C PHE A 311 10.98 -0.68 2.16
N PHE A 312 10.12 -1.68 2.38
CA PHE A 312 9.81 -2.20 3.71
C PHE A 312 10.25 -3.66 3.86
N HIS A 313 10.52 -4.06 5.09
CA HIS A 313 10.62 -5.45 5.49
C HIS A 313 9.69 -5.74 6.68
N GLY A 314 9.12 -6.93 6.66
CA GLY A 314 8.47 -7.56 7.79
C GLY A 314 9.21 -8.85 8.16
N ARG A 315 8.46 -9.86 8.57
CA ARG A 315 8.95 -11.22 8.84
C ARG A 315 8.95 -12.09 7.58
N GLY A 316 9.73 -13.17 7.62
CA GLY A 316 9.63 -14.26 6.65
C GLY A 316 8.39 -15.13 6.88
N VAL A 317 8.14 -16.09 5.99
CA VAL A 317 7.13 -17.13 6.23
C VAL A 317 7.64 -18.11 7.29
N PHE A 318 8.88 -18.59 7.11
CA PHE A 318 9.55 -19.59 7.96
C PHE A 318 10.61 -19.02 8.92
N ASN A 319 10.88 -17.72 8.87
CA ASN A 319 11.74 -17.01 9.83
C ASN A 319 10.99 -15.78 10.38
N TYR A 320 11.54 -15.13 11.42
CA TYR A 320 10.96 -13.90 11.98
C TYR A 320 11.71 -12.61 11.59
N ASN A 321 12.86 -12.74 10.93
CA ASN A 321 13.85 -11.66 10.85
C ASN A 321 13.79 -10.88 9.53
N PHE A 322 13.34 -11.49 8.42
CA PHE A 322 13.27 -10.80 7.14
C PHE A 322 12.27 -11.44 6.15
N GLY A 323 11.41 -10.63 5.55
CA GLY A 323 10.50 -11.01 4.46
C GLY A 323 9.40 -9.98 4.21
N LEU A 324 8.38 -10.34 3.43
CA LEU A 324 7.26 -9.44 3.09
C LEU A 324 6.05 -9.56 4.05
N MET A 325 6.03 -10.57 4.91
CA MET A 325 4.88 -10.81 5.80
C MET A 325 4.83 -9.76 6.93
N PRO A 326 3.67 -9.13 7.17
CA PRO A 326 3.48 -8.20 8.28
C PRO A 326 3.93 -8.77 9.64
N PHE A 327 4.44 -7.91 10.51
CA PHE A 327 4.62 -8.25 11.92
C PHE A 327 3.26 -8.48 12.61
N ARG A 328 3.24 -9.38 13.59
CA ARG A 328 2.05 -9.72 14.38
C ARG A 328 1.86 -8.68 15.49
N ARG A 329 1.31 -7.53 15.13
CA ARG A 329 1.04 -6.41 16.04
C ARG A 329 -0.47 -6.18 16.16
N PRO A 330 -0.98 -5.79 17.34
CA PRO A 330 -2.37 -5.36 17.50
C PRO A 330 -2.69 -4.18 16.58
N ILE A 331 -3.90 -4.14 16.01
CA ILE A 331 -4.43 -2.95 15.34
C ILE A 331 -5.77 -2.57 15.96
N HIS A 332 -5.87 -1.34 16.45
CA HIS A 332 -7.08 -0.82 17.07
C HIS A 332 -7.52 0.46 16.35
N SER A 333 -8.55 0.36 15.53
CA SER A 333 -9.15 1.53 14.87
C SER A 333 -10.27 2.08 15.75
N VAL A 334 -10.12 3.33 16.17
CA VAL A 334 -11.09 4.09 16.95
C VAL A 334 -11.84 5.02 16.01
N VAL A 335 -13.16 4.85 15.95
CA VAL A 335 -14.09 5.70 15.19
C VAL A 335 -14.59 6.80 16.12
N GLY A 336 -14.22 8.05 15.82
CA GLY A 336 -14.61 9.23 16.57
C GLY A 336 -16.02 9.74 16.29
N GLU A 337 -16.37 10.85 16.93
CA GLU A 337 -17.65 11.54 16.74
C GLU A 337 -17.80 12.13 15.33
N PRO A 338 -19.00 12.06 14.72
CA PRO A 338 -19.27 12.77 13.47
C PRO A 338 -19.20 14.29 13.61
N ILE A 339 -18.57 14.93 12.62
CA ILE A 339 -18.72 16.36 12.34
C ILE A 339 -19.88 16.47 11.36
N TYR A 340 -21.02 16.92 11.88
CA TYR A 340 -22.26 17.03 11.10
C TYR A 340 -22.16 18.12 10.04
N ILE A 341 -22.69 17.80 8.86
CA ILE A 341 -22.91 18.70 7.74
C ILE A 341 -24.40 18.54 7.38
N ASP A 342 -25.16 19.62 7.48
CA ASP A 342 -26.63 19.56 7.37
C ASP A 342 -27.16 19.81 5.95
N ALA A 343 -26.37 20.46 5.10
CA ALA A 343 -26.71 20.72 3.71
C ALA A 343 -25.46 20.63 2.80
N PRO A 344 -25.64 20.34 1.50
CA PRO A 344 -24.57 20.49 0.51
C PRO A 344 -24.15 21.96 0.33
N TYR A 345 -22.86 22.20 0.19
CA TYR A 345 -22.28 23.53 -0.08
C TYR A 345 -21.71 23.62 -1.51
N ASP A 346 -21.86 24.79 -2.14
CA ASP A 346 -21.14 25.09 -3.37
C ASP A 346 -19.69 25.52 -3.08
N ILE A 347 -18.77 24.56 -3.22
CA ILE A 347 -17.32 24.77 -3.03
C ILE A 347 -16.67 25.71 -4.09
N SER A 348 -17.43 26.26 -5.04
CA SER A 348 -16.96 27.25 -6.02
C SER A 348 -17.11 28.71 -5.57
N THR A 349 -17.92 29.00 -4.54
CA THR A 349 -18.02 30.33 -3.92
C THR A 349 -16.90 30.56 -2.90
N ASP A 350 -16.70 31.81 -2.46
CA ASP A 350 -15.78 32.13 -1.35
C ASP A 350 -16.27 31.52 -0.04
N GLU A 351 -17.56 31.68 0.29
CA GLU A 351 -18.18 31.06 1.47
C GLU A 351 -17.98 29.53 1.51
N GLY A 352 -18.09 28.85 0.36
CA GLY A 352 -17.82 27.42 0.24
C GLY A 352 -16.34 27.05 0.38
N ARG A 353 -15.40 27.94 0.04
CA ARG A 353 -13.96 27.78 0.30
C ARG A 353 -13.65 27.97 1.79
N ASP A 354 -14.20 29.01 2.40
CA ASP A 354 -14.01 29.31 3.82
C ASP A 354 -14.58 28.17 4.68
N LYS A 355 -15.74 27.63 4.31
CA LYS A 355 -16.34 26.48 4.99
C LYS A 355 -15.50 25.20 4.87
N VAL A 356 -14.81 24.99 3.75
CA VAL A 356 -13.84 23.88 3.61
C VAL A 356 -12.70 24.02 4.62
N ASP A 357 -12.21 25.24 4.82
CA ASP A 357 -11.09 25.51 5.71
C ASP A 357 -11.50 25.43 7.19
N GLU A 358 -12.67 25.98 7.55
CA GLU A 358 -13.29 25.84 8.87
C GLU A 358 -13.48 24.36 9.26
N VAL A 359 -14.14 23.59 8.40
CA VAL A 359 -14.46 22.18 8.67
C VAL A 359 -13.20 21.29 8.63
N HIS A 360 -12.20 21.64 7.82
CA HIS A 360 -10.91 20.94 7.82
C HIS A 360 -10.10 21.21 9.11
N ALA A 361 -10.12 22.45 9.61
CA ALA A 361 -9.51 22.79 10.90
C ALA A 361 -10.20 22.06 12.07
N LEU A 362 -11.54 22.02 12.08
CA LEU A 362 -12.32 21.26 13.06
C LEU A 362 -12.04 19.75 12.98
N TYR A 363 -11.94 19.20 11.78
CA TYR A 363 -11.56 17.80 11.57
C TYR A 363 -10.17 17.49 12.14
N ILE A 364 -9.19 18.37 11.92
CA ILE A 364 -7.86 18.25 12.51
C ILE A 364 -7.90 18.31 14.04
N ALA A 365 -8.70 19.20 14.63
CA ALA A 365 -8.87 19.31 16.08
C ALA A 365 -9.45 18.01 16.67
N ARG A 366 -10.59 17.54 16.14
CA ARG A 366 -11.23 16.29 16.60
C ARG A 366 -10.34 15.07 16.41
N LEU A 367 -9.53 15.00 15.34
CA LEU A 367 -8.57 13.91 15.14
C LEU A 367 -7.42 13.94 16.15
N LYS A 368 -6.92 15.13 16.52
CA LYS A 368 -5.92 15.30 17.59
C LYS A 368 -6.48 14.90 18.95
N GLU A 369 -7.69 15.33 19.28
CA GLU A 369 -8.39 14.95 20.52
C GLU A 369 -8.57 13.43 20.60
N LEU A 370 -9.03 12.80 19.52
CA LEU A 370 -9.21 11.35 19.42
C LEU A 370 -7.88 10.59 19.62
N PHE A 371 -6.78 11.11 19.07
CA PHE A 371 -5.45 10.56 19.30
C PHE A 371 -5.01 10.72 20.75
N GLU A 372 -5.02 11.94 21.29
CA GLU A 372 -4.54 12.24 22.64
C GLU A 372 -5.33 11.50 23.73
N LYS A 373 -6.64 11.34 23.54
CA LYS A 373 -7.52 10.56 24.43
C LYS A 373 -7.13 9.08 24.51
N HIS A 374 -6.71 8.49 23.41
CA HIS A 374 -6.54 7.02 23.29
C HIS A 374 -5.09 6.54 23.15
N LYS A 375 -4.11 7.43 22.90
CA LYS A 375 -2.71 7.03 22.68
C LYS A 375 -2.11 6.24 23.84
N LYS A 376 -2.51 6.56 25.08
CA LYS A 376 -2.06 5.87 26.29
C LYS A 376 -2.59 4.43 26.37
N ASP A 377 -3.84 4.21 25.99
CA ASP A 377 -4.50 2.88 25.97
C ASP A 377 -3.73 1.86 25.11
N TYR A 378 -3.04 2.36 24.08
CA TYR A 378 -2.26 1.57 23.12
C TYR A 378 -0.74 1.72 23.29
N GLY A 379 -0.28 2.25 24.41
CA GLY A 379 1.15 2.33 24.76
C GLY A 379 1.96 3.34 23.93
N ILE A 380 1.31 4.31 23.29
CA ILE A 380 1.95 5.30 22.43
C ILE A 380 2.38 6.54 23.23
N SER A 381 3.69 6.79 23.27
CA SER A 381 4.30 7.96 23.91
C SER A 381 4.57 9.12 22.93
N SER A 382 4.60 8.87 21.63
CA SER A 382 4.83 9.88 20.60
C SER A 382 3.68 10.90 20.51
N SER A 383 3.99 12.12 20.07
CA SER A 383 3.00 13.10 19.65
C SER A 383 2.47 12.82 18.24
N LEU A 384 1.24 13.28 17.96
CA LEU A 384 0.69 13.31 16.59
C LEU A 384 1.28 14.51 15.84
N VAL A 385 1.96 14.24 14.72
CA VAL A 385 2.51 15.27 13.84
C VAL A 385 1.64 15.35 12.58
N ILE A 386 1.23 16.56 12.19
CA ILE A 386 0.47 16.80 10.97
C ILE A 386 1.33 17.60 10.00
N LYS A 387 1.56 17.02 8.82
CA LYS A 387 2.34 17.52 7.68
C LYS A 387 1.41 17.87 6.52
#